data_AF-A0A354TRK8-F1
#
_entry.id   AF-A0A354TRK8-F1
#
_cell.length_a   1.000
_cell.length_b   1.000
_cell.length_c   1.000
_cell.angle_alpha   90.00
_cell.angle_beta   90.00
_cell.angle_gamma   90.00
#
_symmetry.space_group_name_H-M   'P 1'
#
loop_
_entity.id
_entity.type
_entity.pdbx_description
1 polymer ?
#
loop_
_entity_poly.entity_id
_entity_poly.type
_entity_poly.pdbx_seq_one_letter_code
_entity_poly.pdbx_strand_id
1 'polypeptide(L)'
;MPAGENTLNAYCTRAVLKVLRDNQGHYDRDAFLAAYIELMTADPARHPDTYAESYHRGFFANLELGKPAWECGAVTHDTASIGGLVTIAPIVFAERLSGTSLERVKDICVEHLLLTHPDQYLAKVCKDYVGLLDELLFLEGDKDAATVISAWSKRSISLQLSEIGPRIHSDNDVVGRMFSSACYITDSWPSVLYLAYKYCESQQAGLLSNTNLGGDNVHRGAVLGCLLGLASGNTVEELFTQLRHRDEIEAEIKALTEAIA
;
A
#
# COMPACT_ATOMS: atom_id res chain seq x y z
N MET A 1 1.05 18.67 -10.45
CA MET A 1 0.42 17.56 -11.19
C MET A 1 -1.03 17.90 -11.47
N PRO A 2 -1.61 17.50 -12.63
CA PRO A 2 -3.02 17.75 -12.93
C PRO A 2 -3.96 16.90 -12.05
N ALA A 3 -5.25 17.25 -11.99
CA ALA A 3 -6.25 16.44 -11.31
C ALA A 3 -6.30 15.01 -11.89
N GLY A 4 -6.52 14.03 -11.01
CA GLY A 4 -6.57 12.60 -11.37
C GLY A 4 -5.20 11.95 -11.60
N GLU A 5 -4.10 12.68 -11.51
CA GLU A 5 -2.76 12.12 -11.68
C GLU A 5 -2.26 11.44 -10.40
N ASN A 6 -1.63 10.29 -10.57
CA ASN A 6 -1.06 9.49 -9.49
C ASN A 6 0.37 9.91 -9.15
N THR A 7 0.81 9.67 -7.91
CA THR A 7 2.18 9.91 -7.45
C THR A 7 3.09 8.71 -7.71
N LEU A 8 4.39 8.91 -7.49
CA LEU A 8 5.45 7.95 -7.85
C LEU A 8 5.22 6.52 -7.34
N ASN A 9 4.83 6.33 -6.09
CA ASN A 9 4.63 4.97 -5.56
C ASN A 9 3.46 4.24 -6.23
N ALA A 10 2.42 4.97 -6.66
CA ALA A 10 1.34 4.36 -7.44
C ALA A 10 1.80 3.97 -8.86
N TYR A 11 2.76 4.68 -9.45
CA TYR A 11 3.44 4.22 -10.67
C TYR A 11 4.31 2.97 -10.41
N CYS A 12 4.96 2.87 -9.25
CA CYS A 12 5.67 1.66 -8.84
C CYS A 12 4.71 0.47 -8.67
N THR A 13 3.50 0.70 -8.17
CA THR A 13 2.42 -0.31 -8.12
C THR A 13 2.07 -0.82 -9.52
N ARG A 14 2.02 0.06 -10.54
CA ARG A 14 1.80 -0.34 -11.94
C ARG A 14 2.96 -1.18 -12.50
N ALA A 15 4.20 -0.88 -12.11
CA ALA A 15 5.35 -1.73 -12.44
C ALA A 15 5.23 -3.13 -11.82
N VAL A 16 4.73 -3.24 -10.58
CA VAL A 16 4.43 -4.53 -9.95
C VAL A 16 3.32 -5.27 -10.69
N LEU A 17 2.21 -4.61 -11.05
CA LEU A 17 1.13 -5.21 -11.83
C LEU A 17 1.63 -5.79 -13.16
N LYS A 18 2.51 -5.06 -13.86
CA LYS A 18 3.15 -5.52 -15.10
C LYS A 18 3.94 -6.82 -14.88
N VAL A 19 4.77 -6.86 -13.84
CA VAL A 19 5.60 -8.03 -13.50
C VAL A 19 4.74 -9.24 -13.15
N LEU A 20 3.72 -9.05 -12.32
CA LEU A 20 2.78 -10.11 -11.95
C LEU A 20 2.07 -10.67 -13.18
N ARG A 21 1.56 -9.80 -14.07
CA ARG A 21 0.92 -10.22 -15.32
C ARG A 21 1.88 -11.03 -16.20
N ASP A 22 3.09 -10.51 -16.43
CA ASP A 22 4.08 -11.14 -17.31
C ASP A 22 4.56 -12.50 -16.77
N ASN A 23 4.38 -12.74 -15.47
CA ASN A 23 4.74 -13.97 -14.78
C ASN A 23 3.52 -14.75 -14.23
N GLN A 24 2.37 -14.68 -14.93
CA GLN A 24 1.20 -15.52 -14.66
C GLN A 24 0.67 -15.42 -13.21
N GLY A 25 0.67 -14.21 -12.66
CA GLY A 25 0.22 -13.92 -11.29
C GLY A 25 1.27 -14.10 -10.20
N HIS A 26 2.48 -14.55 -10.55
CA HIS A 26 3.53 -14.81 -9.57
C HIS A 26 4.55 -13.69 -9.52
N TYR A 27 4.97 -13.33 -8.32
CA TYR A 27 5.97 -12.30 -8.11
C TYR A 27 7.37 -12.82 -8.46
N ASP A 28 8.12 -12.00 -9.19
CA ASP A 28 9.54 -12.22 -9.45
C ASP A 28 10.34 -10.97 -9.03
N ARG A 29 11.28 -11.19 -8.10
CA ARG A 29 12.12 -10.14 -7.51
C ARG A 29 12.95 -9.41 -8.56
N ASP A 30 13.59 -10.17 -9.45
CA ASP A 30 14.57 -9.62 -10.39
C ASP A 30 13.86 -8.90 -11.54
N ALA A 31 12.70 -9.42 -11.98
CA ALA A 31 11.82 -8.73 -12.90
C ALA A 31 11.26 -7.44 -12.31
N PHE A 32 10.88 -7.42 -11.02
CA PHE A 32 10.49 -6.18 -10.33
C PHE A 32 11.62 -5.16 -10.28
N LEU A 33 12.82 -5.56 -9.85
CA LEU A 33 13.96 -4.64 -9.79
C LEU A 33 14.29 -4.07 -11.17
N ALA A 34 14.24 -4.90 -12.22
CA ALA A 34 14.44 -4.45 -13.60
C ALA A 34 13.36 -3.43 -14.02
N ALA A 35 12.08 -3.72 -13.77
CA ALA A 35 10.97 -2.84 -14.11
C ALA A 35 11.00 -1.52 -13.31
N TYR A 36 11.37 -1.57 -12.04
CA TYR A 36 11.52 -0.41 -11.16
C TYR A 36 12.69 0.48 -11.63
N ILE A 37 13.85 -0.10 -11.95
CA ILE A 37 14.99 0.64 -12.51
C ILE A 37 14.61 1.27 -13.85
N GLU A 38 13.97 0.51 -14.75
CA GLU A 38 13.50 1.03 -16.03
C GLU A 38 12.53 2.22 -15.86
N LEU A 39 11.57 2.13 -14.94
CA LEU A 39 10.63 3.22 -14.65
C LEU A 39 11.33 4.48 -14.16
N MET A 40 12.22 4.34 -13.17
CA MET A 40 12.86 5.45 -12.47
C MET A 40 13.96 6.14 -13.29
N THR A 41 14.48 5.47 -14.33
CA THR A 41 15.59 5.97 -15.17
C THR A 41 15.15 6.30 -16.60
N ALA A 42 13.86 6.21 -16.90
CA ALA A 42 13.35 6.45 -18.24
C ALA A 42 13.58 7.89 -18.72
N ASP A 43 14.00 8.03 -19.97
CA ASP A 43 14.09 9.30 -20.69
C ASP A 43 13.34 9.19 -22.04
N PRO A 44 12.24 9.94 -22.25
CA PRO A 44 11.63 10.89 -21.31
C PRO A 44 11.01 10.19 -20.09
N ALA A 45 10.87 10.94 -18.99
CA ALA A 45 10.29 10.45 -17.74
C ALA A 45 8.89 9.86 -17.96
N ARG A 46 8.63 8.68 -17.35
CA ARG A 46 7.36 7.94 -17.46
C ARG A 46 6.34 8.24 -16.36
N HIS A 47 6.72 9.05 -15.37
CA HIS A 47 5.83 9.60 -14.35
C HIS A 47 6.05 11.11 -14.24
N PRO A 48 5.02 11.91 -13.94
CA PRO A 48 5.13 13.37 -13.83
C PRO A 48 5.45 13.86 -12.42
N ASP A 49 5.51 12.95 -11.44
CA ASP A 49 5.77 13.31 -10.05
C ASP A 49 7.21 13.81 -9.87
N THR A 50 7.34 15.02 -9.35
CA THR A 50 8.62 15.67 -9.07
C THR A 50 9.15 15.33 -7.67
N TYR A 51 8.32 14.71 -6.83
CA TYR A 51 8.72 14.24 -5.52
C TYR A 51 9.11 12.75 -5.58
N ALA A 52 10.23 12.42 -4.96
CA ALA A 52 10.65 11.05 -4.71
C ALA A 52 11.05 10.92 -3.24
N GLU A 53 10.50 9.91 -2.56
CA GLU A 53 10.88 9.55 -1.20
C GLU A 53 12.39 9.29 -1.08
N SER A 54 12.91 9.42 0.14
CA SER A 54 14.33 9.24 0.44
C SER A 54 14.86 7.85 0.03
N TYR A 55 14.05 6.80 0.15
CA TYR A 55 14.44 5.43 -0.18
C TYR A 55 14.76 5.27 -1.66
N HIS A 56 14.04 5.97 -2.57
CA HIS A 56 14.35 5.93 -4.00
C HIS A 56 15.75 6.47 -4.26
N ARG A 57 16.05 7.64 -3.69
CA ARG A 57 17.37 8.29 -3.85
C ARG A 57 18.48 7.44 -3.26
N GLY A 58 18.25 6.87 -2.07
CA GLY A 58 19.20 5.96 -1.44
C GLY A 58 19.43 4.68 -2.26
N PHE A 59 18.38 4.12 -2.86
CA PHE A 59 18.49 2.99 -3.77
C PHE A 59 19.41 3.27 -4.94
N PHE A 60 19.20 4.37 -5.66
CA PHE A 60 20.02 4.70 -6.82
C PHE A 60 21.44 5.14 -6.45
N ALA A 61 21.64 5.77 -5.29
CA ALA A 61 23.00 6.03 -4.78
C ALA A 61 23.78 4.72 -4.53
N ASN A 62 23.12 3.69 -3.98
CA ASN A 62 23.73 2.38 -3.81
C ASN A 62 24.00 1.68 -5.16
N LEU A 63 23.09 1.84 -6.13
CA LEU A 63 23.25 1.27 -7.47
C LEU A 63 24.42 1.92 -8.23
N GLU A 64 24.58 3.25 -8.13
CA GLU A 64 25.72 3.98 -8.70
C GLU A 64 27.06 3.53 -8.11
N LEU A 65 27.08 3.12 -6.84
CA LEU A 65 28.25 2.52 -6.18
C LEU A 65 28.54 1.07 -6.64
N GLY A 66 27.76 0.52 -7.57
CA GLY A 66 27.97 -0.81 -8.15
C GLY A 66 27.44 -1.96 -7.30
N LYS A 67 26.59 -1.69 -6.30
CA LYS A 67 25.90 -2.76 -5.56
C LYS A 67 24.89 -3.46 -6.48
N PRO A 68 24.66 -4.77 -6.30
CA PRO A 68 23.57 -5.42 -7.00
C PRO A 68 22.23 -4.86 -6.54
N ALA A 69 21.25 -4.79 -7.46
CA ALA A 69 19.97 -4.13 -7.23
C ALA A 69 19.20 -4.65 -6.00
N TRP A 70 19.32 -5.93 -5.67
CA TRP A 70 18.69 -6.54 -4.49
C TRP A 70 19.35 -6.17 -3.15
N GLU A 71 20.49 -5.47 -3.17
CA GLU A 71 21.20 -4.93 -1.99
C GLU A 71 21.20 -3.39 -1.97
N CYS A 72 20.39 -2.76 -2.83
CA CYS A 72 20.36 -1.31 -2.95
C CYS A 72 19.45 -0.62 -1.93
N GLY A 73 18.58 -1.33 -1.22
CA GLY A 73 17.76 -0.75 -0.14
C GLY A 73 18.59 0.10 0.82
N ALA A 74 18.16 1.34 1.06
CA ALA A 74 18.90 2.31 1.86
C ALA A 74 18.24 2.52 3.23
N VAL A 75 19.07 2.62 4.26
CA VAL A 75 18.62 2.98 5.61
C VAL A 75 18.72 4.49 5.79
N THR A 76 17.57 5.15 5.82
CA THR A 76 17.36 6.55 6.16
C THR A 76 16.51 6.68 7.44
N HIS A 77 16.40 7.90 7.98
CA HIS A 77 15.58 8.18 9.16
C HIS A 77 14.09 7.84 9.00
N ASP A 78 13.60 7.79 7.76
CA ASP A 78 12.22 7.54 7.34
C ASP A 78 12.07 6.20 6.59
N THR A 79 13.06 5.29 6.67
CA THR A 79 12.97 3.95 6.06
C THR A 79 11.71 3.20 6.50
N ALA A 80 11.35 3.34 7.77
CA ALA A 80 10.13 2.75 8.30
C ALA A 80 8.94 3.69 8.00
N SER A 81 8.52 3.78 6.74
CA SER A 81 7.38 4.61 6.30
C SER A 81 6.23 3.79 5.71
N ILE A 82 5.04 4.38 5.70
CA ILE A 82 3.86 3.80 5.04
C ILE A 82 4.00 3.69 3.52
N GLY A 83 4.90 4.49 2.91
CA GLY A 83 5.20 4.43 1.48
C GLY A 83 5.59 3.02 1.01
N GLY A 84 6.31 2.28 1.86
CA GLY A 84 6.70 0.89 1.60
C GLY A 84 5.54 -0.11 1.52
N LEU A 85 4.33 0.25 1.96
CA LEU A 85 3.16 -0.63 1.87
C LEU A 85 2.35 -0.46 0.57
N VAL A 86 2.62 0.59 -0.22
CA VAL A 86 1.78 0.98 -1.38
C VAL A 86 1.78 -0.07 -2.50
N THR A 87 2.88 -0.79 -2.67
CA THR A 87 3.07 -1.82 -3.71
C THR A 87 2.70 -3.23 -3.26
N ILE A 88 2.32 -3.42 -1.99
CA ILE A 88 2.15 -4.75 -1.39
C ILE A 88 0.86 -5.43 -1.84
N ALA A 89 -0.26 -4.69 -1.91
CA ALA A 89 -1.58 -5.28 -2.17
C ALA A 89 -1.70 -6.06 -3.48
N PRO A 90 -1.18 -5.58 -4.64
CA PRO A 90 -1.20 -6.37 -5.87
C PRO A 90 -0.52 -7.73 -5.76
N ILE A 91 0.61 -7.80 -5.04
CA ILE A 91 1.35 -9.06 -4.82
C ILE A 91 0.50 -10.01 -3.99
N VAL A 92 -0.13 -9.52 -2.93
CA VAL A 92 -1.03 -10.32 -2.09
C VAL A 92 -2.16 -10.89 -2.93
N PHE A 93 -2.85 -10.05 -3.70
CA PHE A 93 -4.01 -10.49 -4.47
C PHE A 93 -3.64 -11.49 -5.55
N ALA A 94 -2.62 -11.21 -6.35
CA ALA A 94 -2.20 -12.10 -7.42
C ALA A 94 -1.75 -13.47 -6.86
N GLU A 95 -0.86 -13.49 -5.88
CA GLU A 95 -0.36 -14.74 -5.31
C GLU A 95 -1.46 -15.54 -4.58
N ARG A 96 -2.31 -14.87 -3.79
CA ARG A 96 -3.38 -15.58 -3.05
C ARG A 96 -4.44 -16.14 -3.97
N LEU A 97 -4.82 -15.41 -5.02
CA LEU A 97 -5.79 -15.88 -6.01
C LEU A 97 -5.20 -16.98 -6.91
N SER A 98 -3.89 -16.98 -7.16
CA SER A 98 -3.16 -18.09 -7.81
C SER A 98 -2.91 -19.29 -6.88
N GLY A 99 -3.39 -19.28 -5.64
CA GLY A 99 -3.34 -20.41 -4.72
C GLY A 99 -2.08 -20.50 -3.84
N THR A 100 -1.18 -19.52 -3.87
CA THR A 100 0.00 -19.47 -2.99
C THR A 100 -0.44 -19.30 -1.53
N SER A 101 0.13 -20.06 -0.60
CA SER A 101 -0.27 -20.02 0.81
C SER A 101 0.02 -18.66 1.47
N LEU A 102 -0.81 -18.26 2.44
CA LEU A 102 -0.64 -16.99 3.16
C LEU A 102 0.77 -16.81 3.74
N GLU A 103 1.36 -17.86 4.33
CA GLU A 103 2.71 -17.78 4.89
C GLU A 103 3.75 -17.50 3.80
N ARG A 104 3.63 -18.13 2.63
CA ARG A 104 4.53 -17.83 1.52
C ARG A 104 4.31 -16.41 0.98
N VAL A 105 3.07 -15.93 0.90
CA VAL A 105 2.77 -14.55 0.48
C VAL A 105 3.36 -13.54 1.46
N LYS A 106 3.29 -13.78 2.77
CA LYS A 106 3.95 -12.92 3.77
C LYS A 106 5.46 -12.85 3.55
N ASP A 107 6.10 -13.98 3.23
CA ASP A 107 7.54 -14.01 2.94
C ASP A 107 7.85 -13.23 1.65
N ILE A 108 7.10 -13.45 0.57
CA ILE A 108 7.26 -12.72 -0.70
C ILE A 108 7.11 -11.20 -0.49
N CYS A 109 6.08 -10.76 0.23
CA CYS A 109 5.83 -9.34 0.47
C CYS A 109 6.93 -8.70 1.34
N VAL A 110 7.47 -9.44 2.32
CA VAL A 110 8.61 -8.96 3.12
C VAL A 110 9.89 -8.92 2.30
N GLU A 111 10.16 -9.95 1.49
CA GLU A 111 11.29 -9.97 0.56
C GLU A 111 11.22 -8.77 -0.41
N HIS A 112 10.04 -8.47 -0.97
CA HIS A 112 9.80 -7.30 -1.81
C HIS A 112 10.04 -5.98 -1.07
N LEU A 113 9.45 -5.82 0.12
CA LEU A 113 9.59 -4.63 0.95
C LEU A 113 11.06 -4.32 1.25
N LEU A 114 11.83 -5.33 1.64
CA LEU A 114 13.23 -5.17 2.07
C LEU A 114 14.17 -4.75 0.93
N LEU A 115 13.76 -4.84 -0.34
CA LEU A 115 14.52 -4.33 -1.49
C LEU A 115 14.72 -2.82 -1.43
N THR A 116 13.77 -2.11 -0.82
CA THR A 116 13.75 -0.64 -0.77
C THR A 116 13.69 -0.11 0.66
N HIS A 117 13.04 -0.83 1.58
CA HIS A 117 12.85 -0.44 2.97
C HIS A 117 13.43 -1.50 3.92
N PRO A 118 14.77 -1.58 4.10
CA PRO A 118 15.43 -2.59 4.92
C PRO A 118 15.23 -2.36 6.44
N ASP A 119 13.99 -2.38 6.91
CA ASP A 119 13.61 -2.17 8.31
C ASP A 119 12.75 -3.33 8.86
N GLN A 120 13.14 -3.85 10.02
CA GLN A 120 12.50 -5.03 10.62
C GLN A 120 11.15 -4.73 11.26
N TYR A 121 10.94 -3.50 11.76
CA TYR A 121 9.67 -3.11 12.32
C TYR A 121 8.63 -2.93 11.21
N LEU A 122 8.99 -2.28 10.11
CA LEU A 122 8.16 -2.18 8.92
C LEU A 122 7.88 -3.57 8.32
N ALA A 123 8.85 -4.49 8.30
CA ALA A 123 8.61 -5.87 7.87
C ALA A 123 7.55 -6.58 8.74
N LYS A 124 7.56 -6.38 10.05
CA LYS A 124 6.50 -6.88 10.95
C LYS A 124 5.14 -6.28 10.60
N VAL A 125 5.07 -4.97 10.38
CA VAL A 125 3.84 -4.27 9.98
C VAL A 125 3.35 -4.76 8.61
N CYS A 126 4.25 -5.01 7.66
CA CYS A 126 3.92 -5.57 6.36
C CYS A 126 3.30 -6.96 6.48
N LYS A 127 3.86 -7.86 7.32
CA LYS A 127 3.24 -9.17 7.57
C LYS A 127 1.83 -9.04 8.15
N ASP A 128 1.60 -8.01 8.96
CA ASP A 128 0.29 -7.74 9.50
C ASP A 128 -0.69 -7.21 8.47
N TYR A 129 -0.24 -6.27 7.63
CA TYR A 129 -1.02 -5.75 6.52
C TYR A 129 -1.41 -6.85 5.54
N VAL A 130 -0.48 -7.73 5.17
CA VAL A 130 -0.75 -8.91 4.32
C VAL A 130 -1.83 -9.81 4.93
N GLY A 131 -1.77 -10.07 6.25
CA GLY A 131 -2.78 -10.88 6.91
C GLY A 131 -4.15 -10.21 6.98
N LEU A 132 -4.21 -8.90 7.19
CA LEU A 132 -5.45 -8.13 7.14
C LEU A 132 -6.05 -8.13 5.71
N LEU A 133 -5.22 -7.94 4.68
CA LEU A 133 -5.65 -8.03 3.29
C LEU A 133 -6.21 -9.41 2.96
N ASP A 134 -5.56 -10.49 3.40
CA ASP A 134 -6.03 -11.86 3.19
C ASP A 134 -7.38 -12.13 3.86
N GLU A 135 -7.55 -11.75 5.13
CA GLU A 135 -8.81 -11.98 5.84
C GLU A 135 -9.96 -11.14 5.27
N LEU A 136 -9.69 -9.93 4.79
CA LEU A 136 -10.70 -9.11 4.09
C LEU A 136 -10.99 -9.62 2.68
N LEU A 137 -9.99 -10.12 1.95
CA LEU A 137 -10.17 -10.67 0.59
C LEU A 137 -11.06 -11.91 0.59
N PHE A 138 -10.91 -12.76 1.59
CA PHE A 138 -11.69 -13.99 1.75
C PHE A 138 -12.77 -13.86 2.83
N LEU A 139 -13.29 -12.64 3.03
CA LEU A 139 -14.33 -12.38 4.02
C LEU A 139 -15.63 -13.11 3.64
N GLU A 140 -16.07 -14.03 4.51
CA GLU A 140 -17.33 -14.74 4.36
C GLU A 140 -18.51 -13.94 4.94
N GLY A 141 -19.72 -14.13 4.40
CA GLY A 141 -20.86 -13.21 4.59
C GLY A 141 -21.37 -12.97 6.02
N ASP A 142 -21.00 -13.80 7.00
CA ASP A 142 -21.38 -13.59 8.40
C ASP A 142 -20.35 -12.74 9.17
N LYS A 143 -19.16 -12.49 8.61
CA LYS A 143 -18.12 -11.68 9.25
C LYS A 143 -18.20 -10.23 8.79
N ASP A 144 -18.24 -9.32 9.76
CA ASP A 144 -18.17 -7.89 9.53
C ASP A 144 -16.72 -7.41 9.37
N ALA A 145 -16.47 -6.61 8.33
CA ALA A 145 -15.15 -6.05 8.03
C ALA A 145 -14.62 -5.15 9.16
N ALA A 146 -15.48 -4.39 9.84
CA ALA A 146 -15.06 -3.54 10.96
C ALA A 146 -14.52 -4.39 12.12
N THR A 147 -15.15 -5.52 12.39
CA THR A 147 -14.71 -6.50 13.39
C THR A 147 -13.34 -7.08 13.06
N VAL A 148 -13.10 -7.45 11.79
CA VAL A 148 -11.79 -7.93 11.31
C VAL A 148 -10.73 -6.83 11.49
N ILE A 149 -10.99 -5.61 11.01
CA ILE A 149 -10.04 -4.49 11.13
C ILE A 149 -9.72 -4.19 12.61
N SER A 150 -10.72 -4.22 13.49
CA SER A 150 -10.54 -4.01 14.93
C SER A 150 -9.69 -5.09 15.58
N ALA A 151 -9.90 -6.37 15.21
CA ALA A 151 -9.08 -7.48 15.67
C ALA A 151 -7.61 -7.34 15.23
N TRP A 152 -7.39 -6.95 13.97
CA TRP A 152 -6.07 -6.67 13.44
C TRP A 152 -5.40 -5.47 14.10
N SER A 153 -6.15 -4.39 14.40
CA SER A 153 -5.62 -3.28 15.19
C SER A 153 -5.13 -3.73 16.58
N LYS A 154 -5.92 -4.54 17.28
CA LYS A 154 -5.50 -5.09 18.58
C LYS A 154 -4.26 -5.96 18.45
N ARG A 155 -4.20 -6.84 17.43
CA ARG A 155 -3.06 -7.74 17.19
C ARG A 155 -1.79 -6.98 16.80
N SER A 156 -1.92 -5.96 15.96
CA SER A 156 -0.79 -5.28 15.33
C SER A 156 -0.16 -4.22 16.23
N ILE A 157 -0.99 -3.47 16.95
CA ILE A 157 -0.57 -2.27 17.69
C ILE A 157 -1.16 -2.20 19.10
N SER A 158 -1.80 -3.27 19.58
CA SER A 158 -2.42 -3.33 20.92
C SER A 158 -3.49 -2.26 21.18
N LEU A 159 -4.14 -1.77 20.11
CA LEU A 159 -5.17 -0.74 20.18
C LEU A 159 -6.55 -1.32 19.90
N GLN A 160 -7.45 -1.25 20.88
CA GLN A 160 -8.85 -1.62 20.74
C GLN A 160 -9.67 -0.44 20.19
N LEU A 161 -9.99 -0.44 18.90
CA LEU A 161 -10.63 0.71 18.22
C LEU A 161 -12.05 1.01 18.71
N SER A 162 -12.73 0.02 19.28
CA SER A 162 -14.04 0.22 19.91
C SER A 162 -13.97 1.04 21.21
N GLU A 163 -12.80 1.18 21.84
CA GLU A 163 -12.63 1.81 23.15
C GLU A 163 -12.12 3.26 23.08
N ILE A 164 -11.69 3.73 21.90
CA ILE A 164 -11.13 5.08 21.75
C ILE A 164 -12.19 6.18 21.56
N GLY A 165 -13.44 5.80 21.30
CA GLY A 165 -14.55 6.71 21.00
C GLY A 165 -14.83 7.84 22.02
N PRO A 166 -14.77 7.62 23.36
CA PRO A 166 -15.14 8.64 24.33
C PRO A 166 -14.27 9.91 24.33
N ARG A 167 -13.11 9.90 23.66
CA ARG A 167 -12.14 11.02 23.64
C ARG A 167 -11.88 11.59 22.24
N ILE A 168 -12.59 11.11 21.22
CA ILE A 168 -12.36 11.50 19.82
C ILE A 168 -13.51 12.41 19.39
N HIS A 169 -13.20 13.67 19.08
CA HIS A 169 -14.16 14.64 18.55
C HIS A 169 -14.03 14.81 17.03
N SER A 170 -12.83 14.55 16.49
CA SER A 170 -12.51 14.62 15.07
C SER A 170 -11.42 13.62 14.69
N ASP A 171 -11.25 13.33 13.40
CA ASP A 171 -10.14 12.47 12.95
C ASP A 171 -8.76 13.05 13.24
N ASN A 172 -8.66 14.38 13.38
CA ASN A 172 -7.43 15.05 13.75
C ASN A 172 -7.00 14.72 15.19
N ASP A 173 -7.94 14.37 16.08
CA ASP A 173 -7.59 13.90 17.43
C ASP A 173 -6.82 12.58 17.40
N VAL A 174 -7.00 11.79 16.34
CA VAL A 174 -6.26 10.54 16.14
C VAL A 174 -5.02 10.79 15.28
N VAL A 175 -5.19 11.23 14.04
CA VAL A 175 -4.11 11.28 13.03
C VAL A 175 -3.17 12.48 13.19
N GLY A 176 -3.54 13.51 13.97
CA GLY A 176 -2.72 14.70 14.19
C GLY A 176 -2.34 14.98 15.64
N ARG A 177 -2.83 14.18 16.59
CA ARG A 177 -2.58 14.37 18.03
C ARG A 177 -2.14 13.08 18.72
N MET A 178 -2.97 12.04 18.67
CA MET A 178 -2.61 10.73 19.21
C MET A 178 -1.44 10.09 18.44
N PHE A 179 -1.50 10.24 17.11
CA PHE A 179 -0.46 9.89 16.15
C PHE A 179 -0.10 11.12 15.32
N SER A 180 1.01 11.02 14.61
CA SER A 180 1.43 12.00 13.61
C SER A 180 0.80 11.76 12.24
N SER A 181 0.55 12.85 11.50
CA SER A 181 0.10 12.76 10.10
C SER A 181 1.26 12.48 9.13
N ALA A 182 2.49 12.41 9.64
CA ALA A 182 3.71 12.10 8.89
C ALA A 182 3.77 10.64 8.39
N CYS A 183 4.84 10.33 7.66
CA CYS A 183 5.01 9.06 6.97
C CYS A 183 5.44 7.89 7.88
N TYR A 184 5.98 8.15 9.08
CA TYR A 184 6.53 7.12 9.97
C TYR A 184 5.50 6.02 10.26
N ILE A 185 5.91 4.77 10.09
CA ILE A 185 4.99 3.62 10.19
C ILE A 185 4.39 3.46 11.58
N THR A 186 5.11 3.88 12.62
CA THR A 186 4.64 3.89 14.02
C THR A 186 3.39 4.74 14.23
N ASP A 187 3.17 5.75 13.38
CA ASP A 187 2.05 6.69 13.47
C ASP A 187 1.01 6.46 12.38
N SER A 188 1.49 6.22 11.16
CA SER A 188 0.65 6.07 9.98
C SER A 188 -0.11 4.74 9.95
N TRP A 189 0.47 3.62 10.38
CA TRP A 189 -0.23 2.33 10.43
C TRP A 189 -1.43 2.33 11.40
N PRO A 190 -1.29 2.79 12.67
CA PRO A 190 -2.44 3.02 13.53
C PRO A 190 -3.49 3.96 12.94
N SER A 191 -3.04 5.04 12.28
CA SER A 191 -3.94 6.00 11.64
C SER A 191 -4.76 5.38 10.51
N VAL A 192 -4.15 4.53 9.67
CA VAL A 192 -4.85 3.76 8.62
C VAL A 192 -5.90 2.85 9.26
N LEU A 193 -5.53 2.08 10.27
CA LEU A 193 -6.43 1.12 10.93
C LEU A 193 -7.64 1.83 11.56
N TYR A 194 -7.42 2.96 12.22
CA TYR A 194 -8.49 3.79 12.76
C TYR A 194 -9.43 4.29 11.65
N LEU A 195 -8.90 4.87 10.58
CA LEU A 195 -9.71 5.39 9.47
C LEU A 195 -10.47 4.25 8.76
N ALA A 196 -9.81 3.12 8.52
CA ALA A 196 -10.42 1.94 7.91
C ALA A 196 -11.59 1.41 8.76
N TYR A 197 -11.41 1.34 10.08
CA TYR A 197 -12.46 0.93 11.01
C TYR A 197 -13.63 1.92 11.03
N LYS A 198 -13.34 3.22 11.17
CA LYS A 198 -14.37 4.27 11.27
C LYS A 198 -15.18 4.41 9.98
N TYR A 199 -14.54 4.23 8.82
CA TYR A 199 -15.12 4.49 7.51
C TYR A 199 -15.39 3.22 6.68
N CYS A 200 -15.39 2.04 7.32
CA CYS A 200 -15.60 0.75 6.64
C CYS A 200 -16.88 0.72 5.77
N GLU A 201 -17.95 1.39 6.19
CA GLU A 201 -19.21 1.49 5.46
C GLU A 201 -19.33 2.74 4.58
N SER A 202 -18.30 3.59 4.52
CA SER A 202 -18.34 4.86 3.79
C SER A 202 -16.98 5.21 3.17
N GLN A 203 -16.60 4.46 2.14
CA GLN A 203 -15.29 4.55 1.50
C GLN A 203 -14.92 5.98 1.07
N GLN A 204 -15.82 6.66 0.36
CA GLN A 204 -15.60 8.02 -0.13
C GLN A 204 -15.37 9.01 1.03
N ALA A 205 -16.15 8.89 2.12
CA ALA A 205 -15.96 9.74 3.29
C ALA A 205 -14.61 9.47 3.98
N GLY A 206 -14.17 8.21 4.03
CA GLY A 206 -12.85 7.85 4.55
C GLY A 206 -11.69 8.42 3.75
N LEU A 207 -11.76 8.32 2.41
CA LEU A 207 -10.75 8.89 1.51
C LEU A 207 -10.70 10.43 1.60
N LEU A 208 -11.86 11.08 1.67
CA LEU A 208 -11.95 12.54 1.86
C LEU A 208 -11.41 12.97 3.22
N SER A 209 -11.75 12.26 4.31
CA SER A 209 -11.22 12.54 5.65
C SER A 209 -9.70 12.42 5.66
N ASN A 210 -9.16 11.30 5.15
CA ASN A 210 -7.72 11.08 5.02
C ASN A 210 -7.01 12.22 4.27
N THR A 211 -7.61 12.66 3.16
CA THR A 211 -7.06 13.75 2.33
C THR A 211 -6.98 15.05 3.13
N ASN A 212 -8.06 15.41 3.84
CA ASN A 212 -8.16 16.62 4.65
C ASN A 212 -7.26 16.62 5.90
N LEU A 213 -6.83 15.45 6.37
CA LEU A 213 -5.88 15.32 7.48
C LEU A 213 -4.44 15.75 7.11
N GLY A 214 -4.13 15.84 5.81
CA GLY A 214 -2.81 16.26 5.33
C GLY A 214 -1.67 15.33 5.75
N GLY A 215 -0.45 15.89 5.80
CA GLY A 215 0.78 15.13 6.03
C GLY A 215 1.04 14.16 4.88
N ASP A 216 1.43 12.92 5.19
CA ASP A 216 1.54 11.86 4.21
C ASP A 216 0.17 11.21 3.92
N ASN A 217 -0.75 12.02 3.38
CA ASN A 217 -2.09 11.55 3.05
C ASN A 217 -2.13 10.66 1.80
N VAL A 218 -1.11 10.74 0.93
CA VAL A 218 -1.10 10.04 -0.35
C VAL A 218 -0.80 8.56 -0.16
N HIS A 219 0.25 8.21 0.59
CA HIS A 219 0.58 6.81 0.86
C HIS A 219 -0.41 6.20 1.85
N ARG A 220 -0.79 6.96 2.89
CA ARG A 220 -1.87 6.56 3.81
C ARG A 220 -3.18 6.31 3.05
N GLY A 221 -3.51 7.16 2.08
CA GLY A 221 -4.69 7.06 1.24
C GLY A 221 -4.67 5.85 0.30
N ALA A 222 -3.52 5.50 -0.27
CA ALA A 222 -3.38 4.31 -1.10
C ALA A 222 -3.65 3.02 -0.30
N VAL A 223 -3.06 2.90 0.90
CA VAL A 223 -3.29 1.76 1.79
C VAL A 223 -4.73 1.74 2.31
N LEU A 224 -5.25 2.89 2.74
CA LEU A 224 -6.64 3.01 3.22
C LEU A 224 -7.66 2.67 2.13
N GLY A 225 -7.47 3.15 0.91
CA GLY A 225 -8.36 2.89 -0.21
C GLY A 225 -8.46 1.40 -0.54
N CYS A 226 -7.33 0.68 -0.45
CA CYS A 226 -7.30 -0.78 -0.61
C CYS A 226 -8.13 -1.49 0.46
N LEU A 227 -7.95 -1.12 1.74
CA LEU A 227 -8.70 -1.73 2.85
C LEU A 227 -10.21 -1.46 2.76
N LEU A 228 -10.60 -0.22 2.46
CA LEU A 228 -12.01 0.16 2.32
C LEU A 228 -12.67 -0.46 1.07
N GLY A 229 -11.90 -0.63 -0.01
CA GLY A 229 -12.36 -1.34 -1.20
C GLY A 229 -12.66 -2.81 -0.92
N LEU A 230 -11.77 -3.50 -0.19
CA LEU A 230 -12.02 -4.88 0.25
C LEU A 230 -13.21 -4.98 1.23
N ALA A 231 -13.29 -4.05 2.20
CA ALA A 231 -14.36 -4.05 3.19
C ALA A 231 -15.76 -3.88 2.58
N SER A 232 -15.86 -3.10 1.51
CA SER A 232 -17.14 -2.81 0.84
C SER A 232 -17.41 -3.66 -0.40
N GLY A 233 -16.39 -4.34 -0.94
CA GLY A 233 -16.45 -5.05 -2.23
C GLY A 233 -16.67 -4.14 -3.44
N ASN A 234 -16.49 -2.82 -3.28
CA ASN A 234 -16.80 -1.82 -4.30
C ASN A 234 -15.67 -0.79 -4.45
N THR A 235 -15.68 -0.06 -5.57
CA THR A 235 -14.85 1.13 -5.79
C THR A 235 -15.69 2.39 -5.62
N VAL A 236 -15.05 3.55 -5.40
CA VAL A 236 -15.72 4.85 -5.48
C VAL A 236 -15.70 5.31 -6.92
N GLU A 237 -16.71 4.92 -7.69
CA GLU A 237 -16.79 5.14 -9.14
C GLU A 237 -16.60 6.62 -9.53
N GLU A 238 -17.20 7.53 -8.76
CA GLU A 238 -17.09 8.98 -8.97
C GLU A 238 -15.63 9.48 -8.92
N LEU A 239 -14.78 8.86 -8.10
CA LEU A 239 -13.36 9.21 -8.00
C LEU A 239 -12.52 8.42 -8.99
N PHE A 240 -12.80 7.13 -9.15
CA PHE A 240 -12.06 6.24 -10.04
C PHE A 240 -12.14 6.68 -11.50
N THR A 241 -13.33 7.11 -11.95
CA THR A 241 -13.55 7.61 -13.31
C THR A 241 -12.80 8.90 -13.63
N GLN A 242 -12.34 9.63 -12.62
CA GLN A 242 -11.57 10.86 -12.77
C GLN A 242 -10.06 10.63 -12.78
N LEU A 243 -9.59 9.38 -12.62
CA LEU A 243 -8.17 9.07 -12.73
C LEU A 243 -7.68 9.34 -14.16
N ARG A 244 -6.54 10.01 -14.27
CA ARG A 244 -5.99 10.43 -15.56
C ARG A 244 -5.60 9.25 -16.44
N HIS A 245 -5.10 8.18 -15.81
CA HIS A 245 -4.68 6.94 -16.48
C HIS A 245 -5.67 5.80 -16.23
N ARG A 246 -6.97 6.11 -16.07
CA ARG A 246 -8.00 5.13 -15.73
C ARG A 246 -8.00 3.95 -16.71
N ASP A 247 -8.03 4.24 -18.00
CA ASP A 247 -8.15 3.22 -19.04
C ASP A 247 -6.92 2.28 -19.04
N GLU A 248 -5.71 2.80 -18.80
CA GLU A 248 -4.54 1.94 -18.63
C GLU A 248 -4.61 1.11 -17.35
N ILE A 249 -5.04 1.69 -16.24
CA ILE A 249 -5.17 0.99 -14.95
C ILE A 249 -6.21 -0.15 -15.06
N GLU A 250 -7.36 0.10 -15.69
CA GLU A 250 -8.37 -0.92 -15.95
C GLU A 250 -7.82 -2.05 -16.83
N ALA A 251 -7.07 -1.71 -17.88
CA ALA A 251 -6.45 -2.70 -18.75
C ALA A 251 -5.38 -3.54 -18.01
N GLU A 252 -4.57 -2.91 -17.16
CA GLU A 252 -3.57 -3.58 -16.32
C GLU A 252 -4.21 -4.55 -15.33
N ILE A 253 -5.27 -4.12 -14.63
CA ILE A 253 -6.04 -4.96 -13.70
C ILE A 253 -6.67 -6.12 -14.44
N LYS A 254 -7.36 -5.85 -15.56
CA LYS A 254 -8.02 -6.88 -16.37
C LYS A 254 -7.02 -7.93 -16.85
N ALA A 255 -5.90 -7.50 -17.43
CA ALA A 255 -4.88 -8.41 -17.92
C ALA A 255 -4.28 -9.29 -16.81
N LEU A 256 -4.09 -8.74 -15.60
CA LEU A 256 -3.67 -9.54 -14.45
C LEU A 256 -4.75 -10.54 -14.04
N THR A 257 -6.02 -10.13 -13.96
CA THR A 257 -7.12 -11.05 -13.59
C THR A 257 -7.31 -12.17 -14.60
N GLU A 258 -7.07 -11.93 -15.88
CA GLU A 258 -7.10 -12.96 -16.93
C GLU A 258 -5.88 -13.90 -16.85
N ALA A 259 -4.73 -13.43 -16.37
CA ALA A 259 -3.52 -14.25 -16.23
C ALA A 259 -3.55 -15.19 -15.02
N ILE A 260 -4.40 -14.93 -14.02
CA ILE A 260 -4.56 -15.74 -12.80
C ILE A 260 -5.81 -16.63 -12.79
N ALA A 261 -6.70 -16.46 -13.77
CA ALA A 261 -7.92 -17.26 -13.93
C ALA A 261 -7.63 -18.61 -14.61
#